data_AF-A0A847M1L8-F1
#
_entry.id   AF-A0A847M1L8-F1
#
_cell.length_a   1.000
_cell.length_b   1.000
_cell.length_c   1.000
_cell.angle_alpha   90.00
_cell.angle_beta   90.00
_cell.angle_gamma   90.00
#
_symmetry.space_group_name_H-M   'P 1'
#
loop_
_entity.id
_entity.type
_entity.pdbx_description
1 polymer ?
#
loop_
_entity_poly.entity_id
_entity_poly.type
_entity_poly.pdbx_seq_one_letter_code
_entity_poly.pdbx_strand_id
1 'polypeptide(L)'
;MNQIIHVDVFPVVQQVLPELFAYSVKAVSNDVSSIGGKIVYRLKNKFGGNWIWCNGQIITDRRIQDEEIKEFIKQLWTDELIKDVQTISFKNGWKPSPWEQGEFTARGLFMNYYGEIQKVLDQKKQNFGKIRVERDFVLRGWAVNNEPAVSITISSNIFHTQLLHEYAATLKDPKELIGMMVVVAEKDFKGTIIEITGPLREMREWLISKSNDEKTRKLIRSAPDDELTVKIETRTSEYIYITSMLRPIVRMGDLTNFIDDPRKVTKAIRLDPNTRYNLVREIAEIGKKYDIIADSYTSNSIPEVFLMPEKINFTPELLVGGNHIHCINDGTIYQSLKR
;
A
#
# COMPACT_ATOMS: atom_id res chain seq x y z
N MET A 1 15.28 8.03 -34.79
CA MET A 1 14.43 8.87 -33.92
C MET A 1 14.70 8.42 -32.49
N ASN A 2 15.04 9.35 -31.58
CA ASN A 2 15.17 9.00 -30.17
C ASN A 2 13.77 8.78 -29.60
N GLN A 3 13.53 7.62 -28.99
CA GLN A 3 12.28 7.38 -28.27
C GLN A 3 12.28 8.21 -26.99
N ILE A 4 11.20 8.93 -26.74
CA ILE A 4 11.02 9.66 -25.47
C ILE A 4 10.69 8.62 -24.39
N ILE A 5 11.55 8.52 -23.39
CA ILE A 5 11.31 7.64 -22.24
C ILE A 5 10.47 8.43 -21.24
N HIS A 6 9.30 7.88 -20.88
CA HIS A 6 8.47 8.36 -19.79
C HIS A 6 8.72 7.51 -18.54
N VAL A 7 8.75 8.13 -17.35
CA VAL A 7 8.75 7.42 -16.07
C VAL A 7 7.48 7.73 -15.29
N ASP A 8 7.05 6.80 -14.44
CA ASP A 8 5.86 6.94 -13.59
C ASP A 8 6.12 7.81 -12.36
N VAL A 9 6.91 8.88 -12.53
CA VAL A 9 7.40 9.80 -11.51
C VAL A 9 7.07 11.23 -11.96
N PHE A 10 6.43 11.98 -11.07
CA PHE A 10 5.81 13.27 -11.36
C PHE A 10 6.35 14.33 -10.38
N PRO A 11 6.73 15.54 -10.83
CA PRO A 11 7.07 16.64 -9.94
C PRO A 11 5.87 17.01 -9.08
N VAL A 12 6.11 17.37 -7.81
CA VAL A 12 5.08 18.00 -6.96
C VAL A 12 4.97 19.47 -7.33
N VAL A 13 3.74 19.96 -7.44
CA VAL A 13 3.47 21.39 -7.61
C VAL A 13 3.72 22.08 -6.26
N GLN A 14 4.85 22.79 -6.12
CA GLN A 14 5.25 23.40 -4.84
C GLN A 14 4.17 24.35 -4.28
N GLN A 15 3.38 24.99 -5.14
CA GLN A 15 2.36 25.98 -4.78
C GLN A 15 1.21 25.40 -3.93
N VAL A 16 0.97 24.08 -3.92
CA VAL A 16 -0.03 23.44 -3.06
C VAL A 16 0.54 22.79 -1.81
N LEU A 17 1.86 22.84 -1.59
CA LEU A 17 2.48 22.34 -0.37
C LEU A 17 2.13 23.29 0.80
N PRO A 18 1.45 22.82 1.86
CA PRO A 18 1.23 23.61 3.06
C PRO A 18 2.53 23.78 3.85
N GLU A 19 2.55 24.69 4.83
CA GLU A 19 3.61 24.72 5.83
C GLU A 19 3.63 23.37 6.59
N LEU A 20 4.80 22.72 6.61
CA LEU A 20 4.96 21.40 7.22
C LEU A 20 5.64 21.52 8.58
N PHE A 21 5.07 20.83 9.57
CA PHE A 21 5.57 20.74 10.93
C PHE A 21 6.01 19.31 11.23
N ALA A 22 7.17 19.15 11.88
CA ALA A 22 7.67 17.86 12.31
C ALA A 22 7.67 17.71 13.83
N TYR A 23 7.39 16.50 14.28
CA TYR A 23 7.43 16.12 15.69
C TYR A 23 8.27 14.85 15.87
N SER A 24 9.20 14.86 16.82
CA SER A 24 9.90 13.66 17.28
C SER A 24 8.96 12.81 18.14
N VAL A 25 9.17 11.49 18.12
CA VAL A 25 8.51 10.54 19.03
C VAL A 25 9.60 9.86 19.84
N LYS A 26 9.42 9.78 21.16
CA LYS A 26 10.25 8.99 22.06
C LYS A 26 9.39 7.93 22.73
N ALA A 27 9.84 6.68 22.68
CA ALA A 27 9.19 5.55 23.34
C ALA A 27 10.18 4.80 24.25
N VAL A 28 9.65 3.96 25.15
CA VAL A 28 10.43 2.98 25.94
C VAL A 28 10.95 1.84 25.05
N SER A 29 10.14 1.43 24.07
CA SER A 29 10.49 0.42 23.07
C SER A 29 11.46 0.98 22.02
N ASN A 30 12.53 0.23 21.73
CA ASN A 30 13.48 0.58 20.65
C ASN A 30 12.83 0.62 19.26
N ASP A 31 11.76 -0.15 19.02
CA ASP A 31 10.99 -0.10 17.77
C ASP A 31 9.90 0.99 17.81
N VAL A 32 10.34 2.25 17.68
CA VAL A 32 9.42 3.40 17.49
C VAL A 32 8.69 3.29 16.14
N SER A 33 9.23 2.53 15.18
CA SER A 33 8.72 2.45 13.79
C SER A 33 7.38 1.70 13.67
N SER A 34 7.17 0.62 14.44
CA SER A 34 5.88 -0.09 14.44
C SER A 34 4.77 0.66 15.21
N ILE A 35 5.14 1.59 16.09
CA ILE A 35 4.18 2.42 16.86
C ILE A 35 3.83 3.70 16.09
N GLY A 36 4.77 4.31 15.38
CA GLY A 36 4.60 5.61 14.70
C GLY A 36 3.37 5.71 13.79
N GLY A 37 3.06 4.66 13.01
CA GLY A 37 1.84 4.61 12.19
C GLY A 37 0.54 4.61 13.00
N LYS A 38 0.53 3.99 14.18
CA LYS A 38 -0.62 3.98 15.11
C LYS A 38 -0.84 5.37 15.71
N ILE A 39 0.24 6.04 16.10
CA ILE A 39 0.21 7.42 16.64
C ILE A 39 -0.37 8.38 15.60
N VAL A 40 0.13 8.31 14.36
CA VAL A 40 -0.33 9.14 13.23
C VAL A 40 -1.83 8.99 12.97
N TYR A 41 -2.36 7.76 13.02
CA TYR A 41 -3.80 7.50 12.91
C TYR A 41 -4.60 8.14 14.07
N ARG A 42 -4.12 8.01 15.31
CA ARG A 42 -4.76 8.65 16.48
C ARG A 42 -4.74 10.18 16.38
N LEU A 43 -3.62 10.79 15.96
CA LEU A 43 -3.48 12.23 15.78
C LEU A 43 -4.41 12.76 14.67
N LYS A 44 -4.45 12.12 13.50
CA LYS A 44 -5.37 12.51 12.40
C LYS A 44 -6.84 12.51 12.86
N ASN A 45 -7.24 11.51 13.66
CA ASN A 45 -8.61 11.41 14.18
C ASN A 45 -8.92 12.44 15.28
N LYS A 46 -7.92 12.91 16.05
CA LYS A 46 -8.11 13.90 17.12
C LYS A 46 -8.05 15.35 16.62
N PHE A 47 -7.12 15.66 15.73
CA PHE A 47 -6.76 17.03 15.34
C PHE A 47 -7.12 17.37 13.88
N GLY A 48 -7.58 16.41 13.07
CA GLY A 48 -7.84 16.59 11.65
C GLY A 48 -6.58 16.87 10.83
N GLY A 49 -6.72 17.22 9.55
CA GLY A 49 -5.58 17.49 8.66
C GLY A 49 -4.84 16.24 8.19
N ASN A 50 -3.64 16.43 7.65
CA ASN A 50 -2.79 15.38 7.12
C ASN A 50 -1.65 15.08 8.08
N TRP A 51 -1.42 13.79 8.32
CA TRP A 51 -0.38 13.29 9.22
C TRP A 51 0.25 12.06 8.58
N ILE A 52 1.59 12.01 8.52
CA ILE A 52 2.33 10.84 8.06
C ILE A 52 3.45 10.46 9.03
N TRP A 53 3.82 9.18 9.02
CA TRP A 53 5.04 8.69 9.66
C TRP A 53 6.14 8.57 8.60
N CYS A 54 7.23 9.31 8.77
CA CYS A 54 8.33 9.42 7.82
C CYS A 54 9.66 9.50 8.59
N ASN A 55 10.67 8.70 8.22
CA ASN A 55 12.04 8.78 8.75
C ASN A 55 12.14 8.95 10.29
N GLY A 56 11.42 8.11 11.05
CA GLY A 56 11.42 8.16 12.52
C GLY A 56 10.71 9.38 13.15
N GLN A 57 9.98 10.16 12.35
CA GLN A 57 9.24 11.34 12.80
C GLN A 57 7.82 11.42 12.24
N ILE A 58 7.00 12.25 12.88
CA ILE A 58 5.67 12.62 12.42
C ILE A 58 5.79 13.90 11.62
N ILE A 59 5.17 13.97 10.43
CA ILE A 59 5.07 15.19 9.62
C ILE A 59 3.59 15.51 9.38
N THR A 60 3.21 16.78 9.51
CA THR A 60 1.82 17.25 9.41
C THR A 60 1.69 18.66 8.82
N ASP A 61 0.52 18.98 8.26
CA ASP A 61 0.09 20.33 7.88
C ASP A 61 -0.53 21.15 9.04
N ARG A 62 -0.54 20.60 10.27
CA ARG A 62 -1.11 21.26 11.45
C ARG A 62 -0.12 21.40 12.60
N ARG A 63 0.22 22.65 12.93
CA ARG A 63 0.90 22.98 14.18
C ARG A 63 -0.09 22.89 15.34
N ILE A 64 0.09 21.88 16.19
CA ILE A 64 -0.61 21.69 17.46
C ILE A 64 0.31 22.13 18.60
N GLN A 65 -0.22 22.68 19.69
CA GLN A 65 0.59 23.10 20.83
C GLN A 65 1.12 21.89 21.61
N ASP A 66 2.31 22.03 22.19
CA ASP A 66 2.96 20.97 22.97
C ASP A 66 2.09 20.52 24.15
N GLU A 67 1.31 21.41 24.77
CA GLU A 67 0.38 21.12 25.87
C GLU A 67 -0.78 20.22 25.43
N GLU A 68 -1.39 20.50 24.28
CA GLU A 68 -2.48 19.67 23.71
C GLU A 68 -1.96 18.26 23.34
N ILE A 69 -0.74 18.19 22.82
CA ILE A 69 -0.06 16.92 22.52
C ILE A 69 0.22 16.15 23.81
N LYS A 70 0.78 16.80 24.86
CA LYS A 70 1.03 16.17 26.17
C LYS A 70 -0.26 15.62 26.79
N GLU A 71 -1.37 16.34 26.70
CA GLU A 71 -2.65 15.87 27.22
C GLU A 71 -3.23 14.72 26.38
N PHE A 72 -3.13 14.78 25.06
CA PHE A 72 -3.57 13.67 24.20
C PHE A 72 -2.76 12.39 24.42
N ILE A 73 -1.44 12.49 24.64
CA ILE A 73 -0.60 11.32 25.00
C ILE A 73 -1.06 10.70 26.33
N LYS A 74 -1.36 11.51 27.35
CA LYS A 74 -1.89 11.00 28.63
C LYS A 74 -3.19 10.23 28.46
N GLN A 75 -4.06 10.67 27.54
CA GLN A 75 -5.29 9.94 27.19
C GLN A 75 -4.95 8.60 26.49
N LEU A 76 -3.96 8.60 25.59
CA LEU A 76 -3.50 7.39 24.87
C LEU A 76 -2.71 6.40 25.74
N TRP A 77 -2.21 6.75 26.93
CA TRP A 77 -1.60 5.79 27.86
C TRP A 77 -2.58 4.74 28.41
N THR A 78 -3.88 4.91 28.18
CA THR A 78 -4.91 3.87 28.42
C THR A 78 -4.98 2.82 27.31
N ASP A 79 -4.34 3.06 26.16
CA ASP A 79 -4.22 2.12 25.03
C ASP A 79 -2.91 1.34 25.14
N GLU A 80 -3.02 0.02 25.36
CA GLU A 80 -1.85 -0.87 25.48
C GLU A 80 -0.92 -0.85 24.26
N LEU A 81 -1.40 -0.43 23.09
CA LEU A 81 -0.61 -0.36 21.87
C LEU A 81 0.25 0.91 21.77
N ILE A 82 0.07 1.88 22.68
CA ILE A 82 0.69 3.21 22.66
C ILE A 82 1.26 3.62 24.04
N LYS A 83 0.98 2.86 25.12
CA LYS A 83 1.49 3.08 26.49
C LYS A 83 3.01 3.35 26.59
N ASP A 84 3.81 2.78 25.69
CA ASP A 84 5.27 2.94 25.69
C ASP A 84 5.75 4.31 25.17
N VAL A 85 4.88 5.12 24.55
CA VAL A 85 5.22 6.46 24.03
C VAL A 85 5.38 7.46 25.19
N GLN A 86 6.61 7.86 25.48
CA GLN A 86 6.92 8.81 26.55
C GLN A 86 6.53 10.25 26.18
N THR A 87 6.95 10.70 24.99
CA THR A 87 6.77 12.08 24.54
C THR A 87 6.65 12.15 23.03
N ILE A 88 5.84 13.10 22.55
CA ILE A 88 5.89 13.65 21.20
C ILE A 88 6.23 15.13 21.37
N SER A 89 7.14 15.68 20.57
CA SER A 89 7.67 17.05 20.80
C SER A 89 7.97 17.77 19.49
N PHE A 90 7.62 19.05 19.40
CA PHE A 90 7.82 19.84 18.19
C PHE A 90 9.30 20.04 17.86
N LYS A 91 9.70 19.79 16.61
CA LYS A 91 11.06 20.06 16.11
C LYS A 91 11.18 21.50 15.64
N ASN A 92 11.40 22.41 16.60
CA ASN A 92 11.63 23.82 16.29
C ASN A 92 12.80 24.01 15.30
N GLY A 93 12.62 24.86 14.30
CA GLY A 93 13.62 25.14 13.26
C GLY A 93 13.82 24.04 12.21
N TRP A 94 13.10 22.90 12.28
CA TRP A 94 13.11 21.91 11.21
C TRP A 94 12.54 22.49 9.90
N LYS A 95 13.09 22.03 8.77
CA LYS A 95 12.56 22.27 7.43
C LYS A 95 12.46 20.92 6.72
N PRO A 96 11.39 20.65 5.95
CA PRO A 96 11.27 19.41 5.21
C PRO A 96 12.30 19.35 4.09
N SER A 97 12.93 18.20 3.92
CA SER A 97 13.68 17.89 2.69
C SER A 97 12.72 17.69 1.50
N PRO A 98 13.20 17.81 0.24
CA PRO A 98 12.37 17.55 -0.95
C PRO A 98 11.78 16.13 -0.96
N TRP A 99 12.50 15.14 -0.44
CA TRP A 99 11.99 13.78 -0.29
C TRP A 99 10.86 13.69 0.75
N GLU A 100 10.96 14.42 1.87
CA GLU A 100 9.89 14.47 2.88
C GLU A 100 8.65 15.23 2.38
N GLN A 101 8.83 16.29 1.59
CA GLN A 101 7.73 16.95 0.84
C GLN A 101 7.09 15.96 -0.14
N GLY A 102 7.87 15.15 -0.85
CA GLY A 102 7.39 14.08 -1.73
C GLY A 102 6.59 13.02 -0.97
N GLU A 103 7.07 12.50 0.17
CA GLU A 103 6.34 11.51 0.97
C GLU A 103 5.08 12.11 1.62
N PHE A 104 5.12 13.37 2.05
CA PHE A 104 3.95 14.10 2.56
C PHE A 104 2.89 14.30 1.46
N THR A 105 3.32 14.61 0.24
CA THR A 105 2.42 14.70 -0.92
C THR A 105 1.82 13.34 -1.24
N ALA A 106 2.65 12.30 -1.38
CA ALA A 106 2.26 10.94 -1.72
C ALA A 106 1.29 10.31 -0.70
N ARG A 107 1.49 10.53 0.60
CA ARG A 107 0.79 9.80 1.68
C ARG A 107 -0.15 10.67 2.53
N GLY A 108 0.01 11.99 2.48
CA GLY A 108 -0.92 12.97 3.03
C GLY A 108 -1.88 13.46 1.94
N LEU A 109 -1.42 14.42 1.13
CA LEU A 109 -2.26 15.17 0.18
C LEU A 109 -3.00 14.26 -0.83
N PHE A 110 -2.26 13.46 -1.59
CA PHE A 110 -2.79 12.60 -2.66
C PHE A 110 -3.74 11.52 -2.11
N MET A 111 -3.45 10.97 -0.92
CA MET A 111 -4.28 9.93 -0.29
C MET A 111 -5.68 10.39 0.13
N ASN A 112 -5.94 11.71 0.21
CA ASN A 112 -7.32 12.18 0.41
C ASN A 112 -8.23 11.85 -0.78
N TYR A 113 -7.66 11.61 -1.98
CA TYR A 113 -8.37 11.21 -3.19
C TYR A 113 -8.37 9.69 -3.44
N TYR A 114 -7.98 8.88 -2.45
CA TYR A 114 -8.00 7.41 -2.50
C TYR A 114 -9.34 6.86 -3.02
N GLY A 115 -10.47 7.47 -2.64
CA GLY A 115 -11.81 7.08 -3.09
C GLY A 115 -12.15 7.42 -4.55
N GLU A 116 -11.40 8.28 -5.23
CA GLU A 116 -11.47 8.45 -6.69
C GLU A 116 -10.53 7.48 -7.40
N ILE A 117 -9.32 7.28 -6.86
CA ILE A 117 -8.33 6.36 -7.40
C ILE A 117 -8.86 4.91 -7.41
N GLN A 118 -9.49 4.48 -6.30
CA GLN A 118 -10.10 3.15 -6.26
C GLN A 118 -11.26 3.00 -7.25
N LYS A 119 -12.08 4.03 -7.53
CA LYS A 119 -13.12 3.97 -8.57
C LYS A 119 -12.55 3.77 -9.97
N VAL A 120 -11.38 4.37 -10.26
CA VAL A 120 -10.66 4.13 -11.52
C VAL A 120 -10.20 2.68 -11.61
N LEU A 121 -9.59 2.14 -10.55
CA LEU A 121 -9.06 0.77 -10.52
C LEU A 121 -10.17 -0.31 -10.46
N ASP A 122 -11.30 0.00 -9.84
CA ASP A 122 -12.51 -0.85 -9.77
C ASP A 122 -13.04 -1.22 -11.15
N GLN A 123 -13.00 -0.29 -12.10
CA GLN A 123 -13.41 -0.51 -13.49
C GLN A 123 -12.48 -1.44 -14.27
N LYS A 124 -11.29 -1.76 -13.74
CA LYS A 124 -10.24 -2.55 -14.40
C LYS A 124 -10.14 -3.98 -13.85
N LYS A 125 -11.08 -4.36 -12.97
CA LYS A 125 -11.19 -5.68 -12.33
C LYS A 125 -11.60 -6.75 -13.35
N GLN A 126 -11.06 -7.96 -13.20
CA GLN A 126 -11.28 -9.05 -14.16
C GLN A 126 -11.65 -10.33 -13.42
N ASN A 127 -12.78 -10.95 -13.77
CA ASN A 127 -13.31 -12.14 -13.14
C ASN A 127 -13.05 -13.39 -14.00
N PHE A 128 -12.65 -14.48 -13.35
CA PHE A 128 -12.30 -15.78 -13.92
C PHE A 128 -12.96 -16.86 -13.05
N GLY A 129 -14.29 -16.96 -13.09
CA GLY A 129 -15.07 -17.90 -12.27
C GLY A 129 -14.91 -17.65 -10.77
N LYS A 130 -14.18 -18.55 -10.08
CA LYS A 130 -13.85 -18.43 -8.65
C LYS A 130 -12.79 -17.36 -8.35
N ILE A 131 -12.04 -16.90 -9.35
CA ILE A 131 -10.92 -15.96 -9.18
C ILE A 131 -11.27 -14.56 -9.66
N ARG A 132 -10.78 -13.54 -8.96
CA ARG A 132 -10.83 -12.13 -9.35
C ARG A 132 -9.43 -11.52 -9.32
N VAL A 133 -9.02 -10.87 -10.41
CA VAL A 133 -7.84 -10.02 -10.46
C VAL A 133 -8.28 -8.58 -10.22
N GLU A 134 -7.68 -7.94 -9.23
CA GLU A 134 -7.94 -6.53 -8.88
C GLU A 134 -6.65 -5.72 -9.01
N ARG A 135 -6.77 -4.47 -9.45
CA ARG A 135 -5.65 -3.53 -9.51
C ARG A 135 -5.53 -2.77 -8.21
N ASP A 136 -4.32 -2.40 -7.87
CA ASP A 136 -3.93 -1.80 -6.59
C ASP A 136 -2.74 -0.86 -6.86
N PHE A 137 -2.50 0.12 -5.99
CA PHE A 137 -1.53 1.19 -6.25
C PHE A 137 -0.73 1.58 -5.02
N VAL A 138 0.52 2.00 -5.26
CA VAL A 138 1.42 2.51 -4.22
C VAL A 138 1.98 3.86 -4.67
N LEU A 139 1.77 4.87 -3.83
CA LEU A 139 2.40 6.20 -3.98
C LEU A 139 3.66 6.27 -3.11
N ARG A 140 4.72 6.90 -3.64
CA ARG A 140 5.98 7.14 -2.91
C ARG A 140 6.56 8.50 -3.21
N GLY A 141 7.18 9.10 -2.18
CA GLY A 141 7.95 10.32 -2.31
C GLY A 141 9.38 10.09 -2.78
N TRP A 142 9.86 11.01 -3.60
CA TRP A 142 11.22 11.05 -4.16
C TRP A 142 11.77 12.49 -4.09
N ALA A 143 13.09 12.61 -4.12
CA ALA A 143 13.76 13.84 -4.50
C ALA A 143 14.43 13.62 -5.86
N VAL A 144 14.12 14.46 -6.85
CA VAL A 144 14.67 14.40 -8.21
C VAL A 144 15.33 15.75 -8.49
N ASN A 145 16.65 15.79 -8.68
CA ASN A 145 17.45 17.03 -8.78
C ASN A 145 17.16 18.04 -7.65
N ASN A 146 17.01 17.54 -6.41
CA ASN A 146 16.64 18.31 -5.22
C ASN A 146 15.23 18.94 -5.24
N GLU A 147 14.36 18.51 -6.16
CA GLU A 147 12.93 18.88 -6.19
C GLU A 147 12.04 17.73 -5.69
N PRO A 148 10.89 18.04 -5.04
CA PRO A 148 9.96 17.03 -4.55
C PRO A 148 9.20 16.34 -5.69
N ALA A 149 9.09 15.02 -5.62
CA ALA A 149 8.39 14.22 -6.62
C ALA A 149 7.58 13.06 -6.00
N VAL A 150 6.58 12.57 -6.73
CA VAL A 150 5.77 11.40 -6.37
C VAL A 150 5.82 10.36 -7.49
N SER A 151 6.02 9.08 -7.16
CA SER A 151 5.86 7.97 -8.12
C SER A 151 4.54 7.23 -7.93
N ILE A 152 3.95 6.76 -9.03
CA ILE A 152 2.73 5.95 -9.03
C ILE A 152 3.06 4.54 -9.52
N THR A 153 3.05 3.56 -8.62
CA THR A 153 3.27 2.14 -8.96
C THR A 153 1.94 1.39 -8.97
N ILE A 154 1.60 0.72 -10.07
CA ILE A 154 0.44 -0.18 -10.15
C ILE A 154 0.88 -1.63 -9.86
N SER A 155 0.12 -2.34 -9.05
CA SER A 155 0.26 -3.77 -8.79
C SER A 155 -1.02 -4.53 -9.15
N SER A 156 -1.04 -5.85 -8.95
CA SER A 156 -2.22 -6.68 -9.19
C SER A 156 -2.33 -7.75 -8.11
N ASN A 157 -3.46 -7.76 -7.42
CA ASN A 157 -3.78 -8.77 -6.41
C ASN A 157 -4.72 -9.83 -7.03
N ILE A 158 -4.61 -11.07 -6.55
CA ILE A 158 -5.47 -12.18 -6.95
C ILE A 158 -6.27 -12.60 -5.71
N PHE A 159 -7.59 -12.56 -5.82
CA PHE A 159 -8.50 -12.91 -4.75
C PHE A 159 -9.51 -13.96 -5.21
N HIS A 160 -10.13 -14.64 -4.24
CA HIS A 160 -11.34 -15.40 -4.50
C HIS A 160 -12.55 -14.44 -4.68
N THR A 161 -13.53 -14.82 -5.50
CA THR A 161 -14.73 -13.99 -5.77
C THR A 161 -15.69 -13.94 -4.58
N GLN A 162 -15.78 -15.02 -3.81
CA GLN A 162 -16.47 -15.06 -2.52
C GLN A 162 -15.64 -14.42 -1.39
N LEU A 163 -16.34 -13.97 -0.33
CA LEU A 163 -15.78 -13.69 0.99
C LEU A 163 -15.43 -15.00 1.72
N LEU A 164 -14.70 -14.90 2.82
CA LEU A 164 -14.18 -16.06 3.55
C LEU A 164 -15.31 -16.89 4.21
N HIS A 165 -16.38 -16.26 4.72
CA HIS A 165 -17.53 -16.98 5.29
C HIS A 165 -18.28 -17.81 4.22
N GLU A 166 -18.58 -17.21 3.07
CA GLU A 166 -19.17 -17.87 1.90
C GLU A 166 -18.29 -19.03 1.39
N TYR A 167 -16.97 -18.86 1.38
CA TYR A 167 -16.02 -19.90 1.00
C TYR A 167 -15.96 -21.04 2.03
N ALA A 168 -15.91 -20.69 3.33
CA ALA A 168 -15.87 -21.65 4.44
C ALA A 168 -17.09 -22.59 4.44
N ALA A 169 -18.26 -22.07 4.09
CA ALA A 169 -19.49 -22.86 3.94
C ALA A 169 -19.44 -23.89 2.78
N THR A 170 -18.39 -23.89 1.93
CA THR A 170 -18.17 -24.90 0.88
C THR A 170 -17.15 -25.98 1.27
N LEU A 171 -16.48 -25.85 2.42
CA LEU A 171 -15.43 -26.77 2.89
C LEU A 171 -16.02 -27.95 3.66
N LYS A 172 -15.25 -29.04 3.81
CA LYS A 172 -15.67 -30.21 4.59
C LYS A 172 -15.16 -30.15 6.02
N ASP A 173 -13.94 -29.64 6.22
CA ASP A 173 -13.42 -29.27 7.54
C ASP A 173 -13.05 -27.78 7.51
N PRO A 174 -13.64 -26.91 8.35
CA PRO A 174 -13.22 -25.51 8.47
C PRO A 174 -11.72 -25.33 8.73
N LYS A 175 -11.00 -26.32 9.28
CA LYS A 175 -9.53 -26.26 9.44
C LYS A 175 -8.76 -26.14 8.13
N GLU A 176 -9.37 -26.45 6.98
CA GLU A 176 -8.83 -26.18 5.64
C GLU A 176 -8.57 -24.66 5.40
N LEU A 177 -9.10 -23.77 6.27
CA LEU A 177 -8.79 -22.35 6.28
C LEU A 177 -7.42 -22.00 6.89
N ILE A 178 -6.82 -22.86 7.72
CA ILE A 178 -5.58 -22.55 8.43
C ILE A 178 -4.40 -22.54 7.44
N GLY A 179 -3.56 -21.50 7.51
CA GLY A 179 -2.50 -21.23 6.54
C GLY A 179 -2.96 -20.45 5.29
N MET A 180 -4.26 -20.22 5.12
CA MET A 180 -4.79 -19.41 4.02
C MET A 180 -4.46 -17.93 4.23
N MET A 181 -4.02 -17.27 3.16
CA MET A 181 -3.85 -15.82 3.16
C MET A 181 -5.18 -15.12 2.88
N VAL A 182 -5.43 -14.00 3.56
CA VAL A 182 -6.66 -13.22 3.46
C VAL A 182 -6.38 -11.72 3.48
N VAL A 183 -7.30 -10.95 2.90
CA VAL A 183 -7.37 -9.50 3.07
C VAL A 183 -8.61 -9.12 3.87
N VAL A 184 -8.48 -8.16 4.79
CA VAL A 184 -9.62 -7.46 5.40
C VAL A 184 -10.18 -6.49 4.37
N ALA A 185 -11.36 -6.80 3.82
CA ALA A 185 -11.89 -6.14 2.62
C ALA A 185 -12.09 -4.62 2.78
N GLU A 186 -12.31 -4.15 4.00
CA GLU A 186 -12.56 -2.74 4.35
C GLU A 186 -11.28 -1.96 4.73
N LYS A 187 -10.11 -2.61 4.79
CA LYS A 187 -8.86 -2.03 5.33
C LYS A 187 -7.60 -2.31 4.50
N ASP A 188 -7.74 -3.02 3.37
CA ASP A 188 -6.67 -3.63 2.55
C ASP A 188 -5.53 -4.30 3.36
N PHE A 189 -5.88 -4.84 4.52
CA PHE A 189 -4.94 -5.37 5.49
C PHE A 189 -4.78 -6.88 5.28
N LYS A 190 -3.55 -7.33 4.99
CA LYS A 190 -3.27 -8.68 4.48
C LYS A 190 -2.56 -9.52 5.54
N GLY A 191 -3.06 -10.75 5.79
CA GLY A 191 -2.55 -11.66 6.82
C GLY A 191 -2.78 -13.14 6.49
N THR A 192 -2.31 -14.02 7.36
CA THR A 192 -2.47 -15.48 7.25
C THR A 192 -3.34 -15.99 8.40
N ILE A 193 -4.36 -16.81 8.13
CA ILE A 193 -5.14 -17.45 9.19
C ILE A 193 -4.26 -18.44 9.95
N ILE A 194 -4.12 -18.27 11.26
CA ILE A 194 -3.35 -19.16 12.14
C ILE A 194 -4.25 -19.97 13.09
N GLU A 195 -5.47 -19.50 13.36
CA GLU A 195 -6.37 -20.12 14.33
C GLU A 195 -7.84 -19.86 13.94
N ILE A 196 -8.72 -20.83 14.21
CA ILE A 196 -10.17 -20.64 14.20
C ILE A 196 -10.59 -20.51 15.67
N THR A 197 -10.98 -19.31 16.09
CA THR A 197 -11.12 -18.98 17.52
C THR A 197 -12.51 -19.31 18.08
N GLY A 198 -13.47 -19.70 17.24
CA GLY A 198 -14.81 -20.11 17.66
C GLY A 198 -15.94 -19.54 16.78
N PRO A 199 -17.20 -19.69 17.21
CA PRO A 199 -18.35 -18.98 16.65
C PRO A 199 -18.50 -17.57 17.24
N LEU A 200 -19.00 -16.62 16.45
CA LEU A 200 -19.08 -15.21 16.82
C LEU A 200 -19.81 -14.94 18.15
N ARG A 201 -20.85 -15.70 18.48
CA ARG A 201 -21.58 -15.57 19.77
C ARG A 201 -20.68 -15.53 21.01
N GLU A 202 -19.54 -16.22 20.98
CA GLU A 202 -18.58 -16.32 22.09
C GLU A 202 -17.58 -15.16 22.13
N MET A 203 -17.48 -14.36 21.05
CA MET A 203 -16.53 -13.24 20.93
C MET A 203 -17.17 -11.88 20.60
N ARG A 204 -18.48 -11.82 20.32
CA ARG A 204 -19.18 -10.65 19.73
C ARG A 204 -18.92 -9.35 20.50
N GLU A 205 -19.19 -9.33 21.79
CA GLU A 205 -19.01 -8.12 22.62
C GLU A 205 -17.53 -7.73 22.77
N TRP A 206 -16.62 -8.69 22.84
CA TRP A 206 -15.18 -8.42 22.86
C TRP A 206 -14.74 -7.75 21.54
N LEU A 207 -15.16 -8.27 20.39
CA LEU A 207 -14.86 -7.70 19.07
C LEU A 207 -15.46 -6.29 18.90
N ILE A 208 -16.69 -6.06 19.39
CA ILE A 208 -17.32 -4.72 19.40
C ILE A 208 -16.50 -3.75 20.27
N SER A 209 -16.01 -4.20 21.43
CA SER A 209 -15.21 -3.39 22.35
C SER A 209 -13.84 -3.00 21.78
N LYS A 210 -13.22 -3.89 20.99
CA LYS A 210 -11.89 -3.67 20.39
C LYS A 210 -11.93 -2.82 19.11
N SER A 211 -13.07 -2.74 18.42
CA SER A 211 -13.25 -1.78 17.32
C SER A 211 -13.60 -0.38 17.84
N ASN A 212 -13.02 0.64 17.20
CA ASN A 212 -13.46 2.04 17.30
C ASN A 212 -14.17 2.53 16.03
N ASP A 213 -14.22 1.71 14.97
CA ASP A 213 -14.96 2.00 13.75
C ASP A 213 -16.39 1.44 13.86
N GLU A 214 -17.37 2.31 13.68
CA GLU A 214 -18.79 1.98 13.78
C GLU A 214 -19.29 1.19 12.56
N LYS A 215 -18.64 1.27 11.38
CA LYS A 215 -18.95 0.39 10.24
C LYS A 215 -18.57 -1.06 10.57
N THR A 216 -17.36 -1.28 11.06
CA THR A 216 -16.89 -2.56 11.61
C THR A 216 -17.83 -3.05 12.71
N ARG A 217 -18.19 -2.22 13.71
CA ARG A 217 -19.13 -2.61 14.78
C ARG A 217 -20.50 -2.98 14.27
N LYS A 218 -21.08 -2.21 13.32
CA LYS A 218 -22.37 -2.53 12.72
C LYS A 218 -22.34 -3.90 12.06
N LEU A 219 -21.29 -4.21 11.30
CA LEU A 219 -21.11 -5.51 10.66
C LEU A 219 -21.01 -6.65 11.70
N ILE A 220 -20.21 -6.47 12.76
CA ILE A 220 -20.09 -7.43 13.88
C ILE A 220 -21.43 -7.61 14.62
N ARG A 221 -22.30 -6.59 14.71
CA ARG A 221 -23.64 -6.73 15.29
C ARG A 221 -24.63 -7.44 14.37
N SER A 222 -24.48 -7.32 13.04
CA SER A 222 -25.40 -7.95 12.07
C SER A 222 -25.01 -9.36 11.62
N ALA A 223 -23.77 -9.78 11.86
CA ALA A 223 -23.27 -11.11 11.50
C ALA A 223 -23.96 -12.24 12.31
N PRO A 224 -24.20 -13.43 11.74
CA PRO A 224 -24.79 -14.58 12.45
C PRO A 224 -23.99 -15.01 13.70
N ASP A 225 -24.67 -15.60 14.69
CA ASP A 225 -24.05 -16.08 15.94
C ASP A 225 -23.11 -17.30 15.74
N ASP A 226 -23.37 -18.07 14.69
CA ASP A 226 -22.59 -19.21 14.22
C ASP A 226 -21.51 -18.85 13.19
N GLU A 227 -21.41 -17.58 12.76
CA GLU A 227 -20.33 -17.14 11.87
C GLU A 227 -18.97 -17.35 12.54
N LEU A 228 -18.03 -18.00 11.84
CA LEU A 228 -16.71 -18.27 12.38
C LEU A 228 -15.93 -16.95 12.63
N THR A 229 -15.23 -16.91 13.76
CA THR A 229 -14.14 -15.97 14.04
C THR A 229 -12.79 -16.65 13.82
N VAL A 230 -11.86 -15.95 13.19
CA VAL A 230 -10.50 -16.44 12.91
C VAL A 230 -9.46 -15.44 13.38
N LYS A 231 -8.34 -15.96 13.88
CA LYS A 231 -7.13 -15.18 14.16
C LYS A 231 -6.25 -15.17 12.93
N ILE A 232 -5.83 -13.98 12.52
CA ILE A 232 -4.86 -13.76 11.45
C ILE A 232 -3.55 -13.21 12.01
N GLU A 233 -2.44 -13.82 11.60
CA GLU A 233 -1.09 -13.31 11.83
C GLU A 233 -0.73 -12.31 10.73
N THR A 234 -0.01 -11.25 11.11
CA THR A 234 0.68 -10.36 10.19
C THR A 234 2.11 -10.10 10.68
N ARG A 235 2.96 -9.52 9.83
CA ARG A 235 4.40 -9.27 10.09
C ARG A 235 4.73 -8.56 11.42
N THR A 236 3.76 -7.94 12.08
CA THR A 236 3.97 -7.12 13.29
C THR A 236 2.95 -7.37 14.42
N SER A 237 1.85 -8.11 14.19
CA SER A 237 0.77 -8.28 15.17
C SER A 237 -0.24 -9.36 14.74
N GLU A 238 -0.90 -9.98 15.72
CA GLU A 238 -2.07 -10.85 15.52
C GLU A 238 -3.38 -10.05 15.66
N TYR A 239 -4.43 -10.46 14.94
CA TYR A 239 -5.77 -9.86 15.03
C TYR A 239 -6.86 -10.92 14.88
N ILE A 240 -7.99 -10.77 15.57
CA ILE A 240 -9.16 -11.64 15.42
C ILE A 240 -10.23 -10.91 14.61
N TYR A 241 -10.80 -11.58 13.61
CA TYR A 241 -11.81 -11.05 12.71
C TYR A 241 -12.93 -12.08 12.49
N ILE A 242 -14.14 -11.57 12.21
CA ILE A 242 -15.26 -12.37 11.70
C ILE A 242 -15.01 -12.72 10.23
N THR A 243 -15.40 -13.92 9.78
CA THR A 243 -15.09 -14.39 8.42
C THR A 243 -15.80 -13.59 7.29
N SER A 244 -16.86 -12.83 7.58
CA SER A 244 -17.49 -11.90 6.64
C SER A 244 -16.67 -10.62 6.36
N MET A 245 -15.72 -10.26 7.23
CA MET A 245 -14.78 -9.15 6.97
C MET A 245 -13.62 -9.52 6.04
N LEU A 246 -13.44 -10.80 5.75
CA LEU A 246 -12.24 -11.35 5.12
C LEU A 246 -12.53 -11.87 3.70
N ARG A 247 -11.52 -11.79 2.83
CA ARG A 247 -11.53 -12.33 1.47
C ARG A 247 -10.27 -13.16 1.23
N PRO A 248 -10.37 -14.42 0.73
CA PRO A 248 -9.19 -15.22 0.41
C PRO A 248 -8.30 -14.57 -0.66
N ILE A 249 -6.99 -14.58 -0.43
CA ILE A 249 -5.93 -14.27 -1.40
C ILE A 249 -5.49 -15.60 -2.01
N VAL A 250 -5.56 -15.71 -3.33
CA VAL A 250 -5.14 -16.93 -4.05
C VAL A 250 -3.73 -16.73 -4.60
N ARG A 251 -2.78 -17.57 -4.19
CA ARG A 251 -1.40 -17.46 -4.67
C ARG A 251 -1.28 -18.07 -6.08
N MET A 252 -0.24 -17.67 -6.81
CA MET A 252 0.01 -18.17 -8.17
C MET A 252 0.13 -19.71 -8.27
N GLY A 253 0.66 -20.35 -7.23
CA GLY A 253 0.77 -21.82 -7.17
C GLY A 253 -0.56 -22.53 -6.93
N ASP A 254 -1.55 -21.85 -6.38
CA ASP A 254 -2.82 -22.46 -5.96
C ASP A 254 -3.91 -22.34 -7.04
N LEU A 255 -3.66 -21.60 -8.14
CA LEU A 255 -4.66 -21.25 -9.16
C LEU A 255 -5.36 -22.48 -9.78
N THR A 256 -4.66 -23.60 -9.94
CA THR A 256 -5.20 -24.87 -10.45
C THR A 256 -6.34 -25.43 -9.60
N ASN A 257 -6.42 -25.04 -8.33
CA ASN A 257 -7.45 -25.51 -7.40
C ASN A 257 -8.77 -24.73 -7.56
N PHE A 258 -8.76 -23.64 -8.35
CA PHE A 258 -9.88 -22.72 -8.51
C PHE A 258 -10.34 -22.52 -9.96
N ILE A 259 -9.46 -22.73 -10.95
CA ILE A 259 -9.74 -22.54 -12.39
C ILE A 259 -8.99 -23.53 -13.30
N ASP A 260 -9.64 -23.93 -14.38
CA ASP A 260 -9.11 -24.89 -15.37
C ASP A 260 -7.94 -24.33 -16.21
N ASP A 261 -7.87 -23.00 -16.35
CA ASP A 261 -6.85 -22.33 -17.15
C ASP A 261 -6.19 -21.15 -16.40
N PRO A 262 -5.19 -21.45 -15.54
CA PRO A 262 -4.37 -20.44 -14.87
C PRO A 262 -3.63 -19.48 -15.82
N ARG A 263 -3.49 -19.79 -17.11
CA ARG A 263 -2.77 -18.93 -18.06
C ARG A 263 -3.54 -17.64 -18.34
N LYS A 264 -4.88 -17.66 -18.27
CA LYS A 264 -5.74 -16.47 -18.36
C LYS A 264 -5.45 -15.48 -17.23
N VAL A 265 -5.43 -15.95 -15.98
CA VAL A 265 -5.06 -15.12 -14.82
C VAL A 265 -3.60 -14.67 -14.90
N THR A 266 -2.68 -15.55 -15.30
CA THR A 266 -1.25 -15.23 -15.50
C THR A 266 -1.05 -14.11 -16.54
N LYS A 267 -1.85 -14.09 -17.61
CA LYS A 267 -1.85 -13.00 -18.59
C LYS A 267 -2.49 -11.73 -18.00
N ALA A 268 -3.59 -11.86 -17.26
CA ALA A 268 -4.31 -10.72 -16.67
C ALA A 268 -3.49 -9.94 -15.63
N ILE A 269 -2.69 -10.60 -14.79
CA ILE A 269 -1.82 -9.91 -13.80
C ILE A 269 -0.62 -9.21 -14.45
N ARG A 270 -0.20 -9.62 -15.65
CA ARG A 270 0.93 -9.00 -16.36
C ARG A 270 0.44 -7.75 -17.09
N LEU A 271 0.78 -6.59 -16.54
CA LEU A 271 0.59 -5.30 -17.22
C LEU A 271 1.72 -5.10 -18.24
N ASP A 272 1.36 -5.05 -19.53
CA ASP A 272 2.27 -4.56 -20.56
C ASP A 272 2.53 -3.04 -20.40
N PRO A 273 3.59 -2.48 -21.01
CA PRO A 273 3.93 -1.07 -20.84
C PRO A 273 2.80 -0.08 -21.17
N ASN A 274 1.98 -0.36 -22.18
CA ASN A 274 0.89 0.54 -22.60
C ASN A 274 -0.29 0.46 -21.63
N THR A 275 -0.69 -0.74 -21.21
CA THR A 275 -1.74 -0.89 -20.18
C THR A 275 -1.28 -0.28 -18.85
N ARG A 276 -0.02 -0.50 -18.45
CA ARG A 276 0.57 0.09 -17.23
C ARG A 276 0.59 1.62 -17.29
N TYR A 277 1.07 2.20 -18.39
CA TYR A 277 1.10 3.64 -18.62
C TYR A 277 -0.31 4.27 -18.60
N ASN A 278 -1.29 3.65 -19.27
CA ASN A 278 -2.67 4.14 -19.24
C ASN A 278 -3.24 4.15 -17.81
N LEU A 279 -3.04 3.10 -17.02
CA LEU A 279 -3.47 3.05 -15.62
C LEU A 279 -2.78 4.10 -14.75
N VAL A 280 -1.46 4.25 -14.89
CA VAL A 280 -0.69 5.31 -14.20
C VAL A 280 -1.21 6.70 -14.57
N ARG A 281 -1.46 6.96 -15.86
CA ARG A 281 -2.00 8.24 -16.34
C ARG A 281 -3.39 8.50 -15.76
N GLU A 282 -4.29 7.52 -15.75
CA GLU A 282 -5.63 7.69 -15.17
C GLU A 282 -5.60 8.04 -13.67
N ILE A 283 -4.60 7.59 -12.91
CA ILE A 283 -4.36 8.06 -11.52
C ILE A 283 -3.71 9.45 -11.51
N ALA A 284 -2.73 9.70 -12.40
CA ALA A 284 -2.01 10.97 -12.47
C ALA A 284 -2.94 12.16 -12.80
N GLU A 285 -3.93 11.97 -13.68
CA GLU A 285 -4.93 13.01 -13.98
C GLU A 285 -5.78 13.38 -12.74
N ILE A 286 -5.98 12.48 -11.77
CA ILE A 286 -6.60 12.85 -10.47
C ILE A 286 -5.66 13.77 -9.69
N GLY A 287 -4.35 13.47 -9.67
CA GLY A 287 -3.35 14.32 -9.02
C GLY A 287 -3.24 15.70 -9.66
N LYS A 288 -3.23 15.79 -10.99
CA LYS A 288 -3.21 17.05 -11.75
C LYS A 288 -4.50 17.86 -11.59
N LYS A 289 -5.67 17.23 -11.61
CA LYS A 289 -7.00 17.85 -11.39
C LYS A 289 -7.09 18.63 -10.07
N TYR A 290 -6.27 18.27 -9.08
CA TYR A 290 -6.18 18.92 -7.78
C TYR A 290 -4.84 19.64 -7.56
N ASP A 291 -4.13 19.97 -8.65
CA ASP A 291 -2.85 20.66 -8.67
C ASP A 291 -1.77 20.06 -7.75
N ILE A 292 -1.81 18.74 -7.51
CA ILE A 292 -0.87 18.04 -6.60
C ILE A 292 0.45 17.73 -7.30
N ILE A 293 0.36 17.35 -8.58
CA ILE A 293 1.50 16.93 -9.40
C ILE A 293 1.42 17.53 -10.80
N ALA A 294 2.58 17.75 -11.40
CA ALA A 294 2.74 18.16 -12.79
C ALA A 294 2.79 16.94 -13.74
N ASP A 295 3.11 17.16 -15.02
CA ASP A 295 3.40 16.09 -15.97
C ASP A 295 4.63 15.25 -15.58
N SER A 296 4.61 13.97 -15.97
CA SER A 296 5.69 13.01 -15.72
C SER A 296 7.05 13.50 -16.20
N TYR A 297 8.12 13.21 -15.46
CA TYR A 297 9.48 13.38 -15.98
C TYR A 297 9.70 12.53 -17.25
N THR A 298 10.45 13.09 -18.21
CA THR A 298 10.78 12.43 -19.48
C THR A 298 12.25 12.62 -19.83
N SER A 299 12.77 11.77 -20.70
CA SER A 299 14.13 11.90 -21.26
C SER A 299 14.40 13.22 -21.98
N ASN A 300 13.36 14.01 -22.29
CA ASN A 300 13.47 15.32 -22.93
C ASN A 300 13.34 16.48 -21.95
N SER A 301 12.58 16.32 -20.85
CA SER A 301 12.35 17.39 -19.86
C SER A 301 13.41 17.44 -18.76
N ILE A 302 14.13 16.33 -18.52
CA ILE A 302 15.20 16.25 -17.52
C ILE A 302 16.31 15.27 -17.98
N PRO A 303 16.94 15.51 -19.15
CA PRO A 303 17.83 14.55 -19.82
C PRO A 303 19.05 14.11 -18.99
N GLU A 304 19.40 14.83 -17.93
CA GLU A 304 20.50 14.53 -17.00
C GLU A 304 20.22 13.32 -16.09
N VAL A 305 18.99 13.12 -15.59
CA VAL A 305 18.66 11.95 -14.75
C VAL A 305 18.40 10.69 -15.59
N PHE A 306 18.17 10.84 -16.88
CA PHE A 306 18.09 9.73 -17.84
C PHE A 306 19.51 9.33 -18.27
N LEU A 307 20.13 8.49 -17.45
CA LEU A 307 21.43 7.87 -17.74
C LEU A 307 21.30 6.97 -18.98
N MET A 308 22.09 7.28 -20.01
CA MET A 308 22.28 6.43 -21.18
C MET A 308 23.56 5.60 -20.98
N PRO A 309 23.70 4.41 -21.59
CA PRO A 309 24.83 3.51 -21.34
C PRO A 309 26.20 4.20 -21.51
N GLU A 310 26.32 5.07 -22.51
CA GLU A 310 27.54 5.82 -22.85
C GLU A 310 27.91 6.85 -21.76
N LYS A 311 26.93 7.41 -21.05
CA LYS A 311 27.17 8.40 -19.97
C LYS A 311 27.80 7.79 -18.72
N ILE A 312 27.70 6.47 -18.56
CA ILE A 312 28.20 5.72 -17.40
C ILE A 312 29.30 4.71 -17.77
N ASN A 313 29.86 4.82 -18.98
CA ASN A 313 30.82 3.86 -19.56
C ASN A 313 30.33 2.39 -19.56
N PHE A 314 29.00 2.17 -19.55
CA PHE A 314 28.40 0.86 -19.59
C PHE A 314 28.24 0.42 -21.04
N THR A 315 29.12 -0.45 -21.52
CA THR A 315 28.91 -1.18 -22.78
C THR A 315 28.22 -2.50 -22.42
N PRO A 316 26.96 -2.74 -22.82
CA PRO A 316 26.24 -3.94 -22.42
C PRO A 316 26.71 -5.17 -23.21
N GLU A 317 27.51 -6.02 -22.57
CA GLU A 317 28.10 -7.25 -23.13
C GLU A 317 27.06 -8.32 -23.51
N LEU A 318 25.93 -8.32 -22.79
CA LEU A 318 24.79 -9.20 -23.04
C LEU A 318 23.47 -8.44 -22.87
N LEU A 319 22.54 -8.76 -23.76
CA LEU A 319 21.26 -8.14 -23.99
C LEU A 319 20.38 -9.21 -24.68
N VAL A 320 19.06 -9.29 -24.45
CA VAL A 320 18.27 -10.50 -24.85
C VAL A 320 16.91 -10.19 -25.50
N GLY A 321 16.81 -10.30 -26.83
CA GLY A 321 15.56 -10.30 -27.63
C GLY A 321 14.95 -8.93 -27.98
N GLY A 322 15.13 -8.44 -29.21
CA GLY A 322 14.43 -7.25 -29.74
C GLY A 322 15.28 -5.98 -29.97
N ASN A 323 16.33 -5.72 -29.19
CA ASN A 323 17.28 -4.62 -29.47
C ASN A 323 18.65 -4.88 -28.83
N HIS A 324 19.32 -5.98 -29.21
CA HIS A 324 20.11 -6.73 -28.22
C HIS A 324 21.40 -7.42 -28.76
N ILE A 325 22.51 -7.24 -28.02
CA ILE A 325 23.93 -7.63 -28.27
C ILE A 325 24.35 -8.89 -27.48
N HIS A 326 25.34 -9.64 -27.99
CA HIS A 326 25.94 -10.80 -27.32
C HIS A 326 27.43 -10.97 -27.68
N CYS A 327 28.33 -11.13 -26.71
CA CYS A 327 29.78 -11.37 -26.94
C CYS A 327 30.21 -12.83 -26.71
N ILE A 328 30.98 -13.38 -27.65
CA ILE A 328 31.41 -14.79 -27.73
C ILE A 328 32.87 -14.91 -27.27
N ASN A 329 33.21 -15.93 -26.46
CA ASN A 329 34.56 -16.49 -26.40
C ASN A 329 34.51 -18.04 -26.34
N ASP A 330 34.12 -18.65 -25.21
CA ASP A 330 34.22 -20.12 -24.99
C ASP A 330 32.90 -20.86 -24.69
N GLY A 331 31.73 -20.25 -24.98
CA GLY A 331 30.42 -20.86 -24.69
C GLY A 331 29.27 -20.30 -25.55
N THR A 332 28.24 -21.12 -25.81
CA THR A 332 27.27 -20.85 -26.89
C THR A 332 26.25 -19.74 -26.59
N ILE A 333 26.13 -18.80 -27.53
CA ILE A 333 25.14 -17.71 -27.47
C ILE A 333 23.72 -18.08 -27.92
N TYR A 334 23.49 -19.21 -28.63
CA TYR A 334 22.23 -19.97 -28.50
C TYR A 334 22.56 -21.32 -27.81
N GLN A 335 22.75 -21.32 -26.49
CA GLN A 335 21.63 -21.15 -25.56
C GLN A 335 21.23 -19.70 -25.14
N SER A 336 22.16 -18.74 -24.97
CA SER A 336 21.90 -17.45 -24.27
C SER A 336 20.66 -16.64 -24.71
N LEU A 337 20.50 -16.37 -26.01
CA LEU A 337 19.27 -16.76 -26.65
C LEU A 337 19.62 -17.60 -27.88
N LYS A 338 19.03 -18.83 -27.90
CA LYS A 338 17.63 -20.58 -29.71
C LYS A 338 16.02 -20.64 -29.94
N ARG A 339 15.42 -20.13 -31.03
CA ARG A 339 15.28 -18.70 -31.36
C ARG A 339 13.85 -18.38 -31.81
#